data_AF-A0A837D8J9-F1
#
_entry.id   AF-A0A837D8J9-F1
#
_cell.length_a   1.000
_cell.length_b   1.000
_cell.length_c   1.000
_cell.angle_alpha   90.00
_cell.angle_beta   90.00
_cell.angle_gamma   90.00
#
_symmetry.space_group_name_H-M   'P 1'
#
loop_
_entity.id
_entity.type
_entity.pdbx_description
1 polymer ?
#
loop_
_entity_poly.entity_id
_entity_poly.type
_entity_poly.pdbx_seq_one_letter_code
_entity_poly.pdbx_strand_id
1 'polypeptide(L)'
;MHIKYVALGEQKLSDSEKKRLRNWYAELQRLNVVLEYDPNIPPTLHMSTGGWRYVPRADSDEGLVIRVNEHARMTDEAYEYLRFPEKWPEA
;
A
#
# COMPACT_ATOMS: atom_id res chain seq x y z
N MET A 1 -3.79 3.88 6.35
CA MET A 1 -3.63 5.28 5.86
C MET A 1 -4.08 5.41 4.40
N HIS A 2 -3.60 4.56 3.49
CA HIS A 2 -3.99 4.59 2.07
C HIS A 2 -5.51 4.53 1.84
N ILE A 3 -6.19 3.48 2.31
CA ILE A 3 -7.66 3.36 2.15
C ILE A 3 -8.39 4.58 2.73
N LYS A 4 -7.98 5.04 3.91
CA LYS A 4 -8.53 6.26 4.55
C LYS A 4 -8.37 7.49 3.65
N TYR A 5 -7.23 7.64 2.98
CA TYR A 5 -6.99 8.72 2.02
C TYR A 5 -7.90 8.61 0.80
N VAL A 6 -7.93 7.45 0.15
CA VAL A 6 -8.70 7.24 -1.08
C VAL A 6 -10.20 7.38 -0.82
N ALA A 7 -10.69 6.86 0.31
CA ALA A 7 -12.11 6.90 0.64
C ALA A 7 -12.60 8.24 1.18
N LEU A 8 -11.78 8.97 1.94
CA LEU A 8 -12.24 10.15 2.68
C LEU A 8 -11.50 11.45 2.34
N GLY A 9 -10.45 11.39 1.52
CA GLY A 9 -9.61 12.52 1.15
C GLY A 9 -8.59 12.92 2.22
N GLU A 10 -7.66 13.82 1.83
CA GLU A 10 -6.57 14.28 2.71
C GLU A 10 -7.05 15.07 3.93
N GLN A 11 -8.24 15.67 3.87
CA GLN A 11 -8.84 16.48 4.94
C GLN A 11 -9.07 15.65 6.22
N LYS A 12 -9.07 14.31 6.11
CA LYS A 12 -9.21 13.39 7.24
C LYS A 12 -7.88 12.87 7.76
N LEU A 13 -6.76 13.30 7.19
CA LEU A 13 -5.42 12.95 7.63
C LEU A 13 -4.78 14.16 8.32
N SER A 14 -4.11 13.91 9.44
CA SER A 14 -3.15 14.85 10.00
C SER A 14 -1.95 15.03 9.08
N ASP A 15 -1.24 16.16 9.19
CA ASP A 15 -0.03 16.41 8.38
C ASP A 15 1.03 15.32 8.57
N SER A 16 1.09 14.73 9.76
CA SER A 16 1.99 13.61 10.06
C SER A 16 1.61 12.34 9.28
N GLU A 17 0.32 12.04 9.15
CA GLU A 17 -0.19 10.92 8.34
C GLU A 17 0.03 11.20 6.86
N LYS A 18 -0.26 12.42 6.38
CA LYS A 18 -0.01 12.82 4.98
C LYS A 18 1.45 12.65 4.61
N LYS A 19 2.38 13.15 5.43
CA LYS A 19 3.82 13.02 5.22
C LYS A 19 4.27 11.56 5.18
N ARG A 20 3.78 10.72 6.11
CA ARG A 20 4.11 9.27 6.13
C ARG A 20 3.56 8.56 4.91
N LEU A 21 2.32 8.84 4.51
CA LEU A 21 1.70 8.25 3.33
C LEU A 21 2.43 8.64 2.05
N ARG A 22 2.79 9.93 1.91
CA ARG A 22 3.59 10.43 0.79
C ARG A 22 4.96 9.76 0.70
N ASN A 23 5.66 9.64 1.83
CA ASN A 23 6.95 8.97 1.88
C ASN A 23 6.84 7.50 1.52
N TRP A 24 5.78 6.81 1.98
CA TRP A 24 5.52 5.43 1.62
C TRP A 24 5.27 5.26 0.12
N TYR A 25 4.45 6.11 -0.51
CA TYR A 25 4.26 6.10 -1.95
C TYR A 25 5.57 6.35 -2.73
N ALA A 26 6.36 7.32 -2.27
CA ALA A 26 7.67 7.61 -2.86
C ALA A 26 8.61 6.40 -2.77
N GLU A 27 8.60 5.68 -1.66
CA GLU A 27 9.41 4.47 -1.48
C GLU A 27 8.99 3.34 -2.41
N LEU A 28 7.67 3.07 -2.51
CA LEU A 28 7.11 2.07 -3.43
C LEU A 28 7.52 2.35 -4.88
N GLN A 29 7.43 3.61 -5.33
CA GLN A 29 7.83 3.99 -6.69
C GLN A 29 9.35 3.95 -6.88
N ARG A 30 10.12 4.55 -5.96
CA ARG A 30 11.59 4.64 -6.06
C ARG A 30 12.25 3.27 -6.09
N LEU A 31 11.74 2.32 -5.30
CA LEU A 31 12.27 0.95 -5.25
C LEU A 31 11.60 0.02 -6.27
N ASN A 32 10.59 0.50 -7.01
CA ASN A 32 9.76 -0.29 -7.89
C ASN A 32 9.22 -1.57 -7.23
N VAL A 33 8.62 -1.40 -6.06
CA VAL A 33 8.05 -2.50 -5.25
C VAL A 33 6.54 -2.33 -5.05
N VAL A 34 5.92 -3.43 -4.64
CA VAL A 34 4.53 -3.50 -4.17
C VAL A 34 4.52 -4.22 -2.82
N LEU A 35 3.54 -3.91 -1.96
CA LEU A 35 3.35 -4.62 -0.71
C LEU A 35 2.60 -5.93 -0.97
N GLU A 36 3.10 -7.04 -0.46
CA GLU A 36 2.48 -8.36 -0.62
C GLU A 36 2.17 -8.96 0.75
N TYR A 37 1.00 -9.61 0.86
CA TYR A 37 0.61 -10.40 2.01
C TYR A 37 0.82 -11.89 1.75
N ASP A 38 1.53 -12.57 2.65
CA ASP A 38 1.68 -14.03 2.69
C ASP A 38 1.80 -14.46 4.16
N PRO A 39 0.82 -15.21 4.71
CA PRO A 39 0.75 -15.58 6.12
C PRO A 39 1.93 -16.44 6.60
N ASN A 40 2.71 -17.02 5.68
CA ASN A 40 3.87 -17.84 6.02
C ASN A 40 5.13 -16.99 6.31
N ILE A 41 5.11 -15.69 6.01
CA ILE A 41 6.22 -14.79 6.32
C ILE A 41 6.30 -14.64 7.84
N PRO A 42 7.41 -15.06 8.48
CA PRO A 42 7.55 -14.94 9.92
C PRO A 42 7.67 -13.47 10.34
N PRO A 43 7.29 -13.13 11.58
CA PRO A 43 7.65 -11.85 12.18
C PRO A 43 9.16 -11.63 12.14
N THR A 44 9.58 -10.38 12.01
CA THR A 44 11.00 -9.99 12.12
C THR A 44 11.21 -9.18 13.41
N LEU A 45 12.46 -8.98 13.82
CA LEU A 45 12.78 -8.17 15.01
C LEU A 45 12.14 -6.76 14.97
N HIS A 46 11.91 -6.23 13.76
CA HIS A 46 11.34 -4.90 13.54
C HIS A 46 9.86 -4.93 13.10
N MET A 47 9.25 -6.11 12.99
CA MET A 47 7.85 -6.26 12.62
C MET A 47 7.23 -7.44 13.36
N SER A 48 6.52 -7.14 14.45
CA SER A 48 5.92 -8.11 15.36
C SER A 48 4.81 -8.94 14.72
N THR A 49 4.13 -8.38 13.72
CA THR A 49 3.23 -9.13 12.84
C THR A 49 4.02 -9.58 11.63
N GLY A 50 4.13 -10.90 11.46
CA GLY A 50 4.52 -11.49 10.19
C GLY A 50 3.48 -11.19 9.10
N GLY A 51 3.70 -11.72 7.92
CA GLY A 51 2.69 -11.69 6.87
C GLY A 51 2.90 -10.67 5.77
N TRP A 52 3.73 -9.64 5.95
CA TRP A 52 3.89 -8.57 4.96
C TRP A 52 5.33 -8.46 4.47
N ARG A 53 5.51 -8.19 3.19
CA ARG A 53 6.82 -7.89 2.60
C ARG A 53 6.70 -6.95 1.41
N TYR A 54 7.79 -6.23 1.11
CA TYR A 54 7.94 -5.56 -0.17
C TYR A 54 8.52 -6.55 -1.19
N VAL A 55 7.90 -6.64 -2.36
CA VAL A 55 8.35 -7.47 -3.47
C VAL A 55 8.50 -6.64 -4.74
N PRO A 56 9.38 -7.01 -5.68
CA PRO A 56 9.46 -6.35 -6.97
C PRO A 56 8.09 -6.30 -7.65
N ARG A 57 7.75 -5.12 -8.19
CA ARG A 57 6.50 -4.92 -8.93
C ARG A 57 6.52 -5.74 -10.22
N ALA A 58 5.37 -6.31 -10.55
CA ALA A 58 5.09 -6.98 -11.81
C ALA A 58 4.02 -6.19 -12.58
N ASP A 59 3.96 -6.36 -13.91
CA ASP A 59 2.98 -5.66 -14.74
C ASP A 59 1.53 -6.00 -14.35
N SER A 60 1.31 -7.23 -13.84
CA SER A 60 0.02 -7.70 -13.33
C SER A 60 -0.46 -6.98 -12.06
N ASP A 61 0.39 -6.18 -11.42
CA ASP A 61 -0.02 -5.38 -10.26
C ASP A 61 -0.87 -4.17 -10.68
N GLU A 62 -0.87 -3.76 -11.96
CA GLU A 62 -1.73 -2.69 -12.51
C GLU A 62 -1.78 -1.38 -11.69
N GLY A 63 -0.65 -1.01 -11.08
CA GLY A 63 -0.56 0.20 -10.24
C GLY A 63 -1.15 0.04 -8.84
N LEU A 64 -1.46 -1.18 -8.39
CA LEU A 64 -1.81 -1.46 -7.00
C LEU A 64 -0.65 -1.16 -6.05
N VAL A 65 -0.98 -0.70 -4.84
CA VAL A 65 -0.03 -0.58 -3.73
C VAL A 65 0.05 -1.86 -2.89
N ILE A 66 -0.95 -2.74 -2.99
CA ILE A 66 -0.98 -4.08 -2.39
C ILE A 66 -1.26 -5.12 -3.48
N ARG A 67 -0.38 -6.11 -3.64
CA ARG A 67 -0.51 -7.17 -4.65
C ARG A 67 -1.67 -8.11 -4.34
N VAL A 68 -2.42 -8.46 -5.38
CA VAL A 68 -3.38 -9.58 -5.37
C VAL A 68 -2.62 -10.88 -5.55
N ASN A 69 -2.86 -11.85 -4.68
CA ASN A 69 -2.28 -13.19 -4.77
C ASN A 69 -3.25 -14.25 -4.19
N GLU A 70 -2.76 -15.46 -3.96
CA GLU A 70 -3.57 -16.56 -3.41
C GLU A 70 -4.08 -16.29 -1.98
N HIS A 71 -3.37 -15.49 -1.20
CA HIS A 71 -3.67 -15.17 0.19
C HIS A 71 -4.40 -13.83 0.37
N ALA A 72 -4.32 -12.95 -0.62
CA ALA A 72 -4.94 -11.63 -0.64
C ALA A 72 -5.75 -11.47 -1.93
N ARG A 73 -6.99 -11.94 -1.90
CA ARG A 73 -8.00 -11.67 -2.92
C ARG A 73 -8.87 -10.50 -2.48
N MET A 74 -9.33 -9.72 -3.45
CA MET A 74 -10.12 -8.52 -3.21
C MET A 74 -11.30 -8.47 -4.17
N THR A 75 -12.37 -7.78 -3.76
CA THR A 75 -13.50 -7.46 -4.64
C THR A 75 -13.08 -6.39 -5.65
N ASP A 76 -13.82 -6.25 -6.74
CA ASP A 76 -13.58 -5.21 -7.76
C ASP A 76 -13.55 -3.81 -7.13
N GLU A 77 -14.44 -3.54 -6.17
CA GLU A 77 -14.45 -2.28 -5.43
C GLU A 77 -13.15 -2.05 -4.65
N ALA A 78 -12.66 -3.06 -3.94
CA ALA A 78 -11.41 -2.95 -3.18
C ALA A 78 -10.19 -2.75 -4.09
N TYR A 79 -10.25 -3.20 -5.34
CA TYR A 79 -9.22 -2.96 -6.34
C TYR A 79 -9.04 -1.45 -6.60
N GLU A 80 -10.13 -0.72 -6.79
CA GLU A 80 -10.12 0.73 -6.99
C GLU A 80 -9.55 1.48 -5.78
N TYR A 81 -9.88 1.04 -4.57
CA TYR A 81 -9.36 1.65 -3.33
C TYR A 81 -7.89 1.37 -3.04
N LEU A 82 -7.26 0.44 -3.76
CA LEU A 82 -5.89 -0.02 -3.55
C LEU A 82 -4.94 0.32 -4.70
N ARG A 83 -5.40 1.00 -5.75
CA ARG A 83 -4.54 1.58 -6.79
C ARG A 83 -3.83 2.84 -6.27
N PHE A 84 -2.67 3.15 -6.83
CA PHE A 84 -2.07 4.46 -6.62
C PHE A 84 -3.07 5.56 -7.00
N PRO A 85 -3.28 6.55 -6.12
CA PRO A 85 -4.13 7.68 -6.46
C PRO A 85 -3.41 8.58 -7.47
N GLU A 86 -4.16 9.20 -8.39
CA GLU A 86 -3.62 10.14 -9.38
C GLU A 86 -2.89 11.34 -8.73
N LYS A 87 -3.39 11.74 -7.55
CA LYS A 87 -2.80 12.81 -6.73
C LYS A 87 -2.38 12.25 -5.39
N TRP A 88 -1.25 12.73 -4.90
CA TRP A 88 -0.75 12.40 -3.58
C TRP A 88 -1.22 13.46 -2.58
N PRO A 89 -1.34 13.13 -1.28
CA PRO A 89 -1.71 14.12 -0.28
C PRO A 89 -0.70 15.27 -0.25
N GLU A 90 -1.19 16.50 -0.22
CA GLU A 90 -0.38 17.70 -0.09
C GLU A 90 -0.23 18.03 1.41
N ALA A 91 1.01 18.31 1.82
CA ALA A 91 1.33 18.68 3.20
C ALA A 91 1.23 20.19 3.36
#